data_AF-A0A0P9DGI5-F1
#
_entry.id   AF-A0A0P9DGI5-F1
#
_cell.length_a   1.000
_cell.length_b   1.000
_cell.length_c   1.000
_cell.angle_alpha   90.00
_cell.angle_beta   90.00
_cell.angle_gamma   90.00
#
_symmetry.space_group_name_H-M   'P 1'
#
loop_
_entity.id
_entity.type
_entity.pdbx_description
1 polymer ?
#
loop_
_entity_poly.entity_id
_entity_poly.type
_entity_poly.pdbx_seq_one_letter_code
_entity_poly.pdbx_strand_id
1 'polypeptide(L)'
;MQTLRGTVTNLNRSTQVSGGGQNSSVITTNVAVFELDGHPVTLRDREAIILKDGDEIIVSGQRGNDGVFKAFAYRNITKNVHGGNSGMVGIVSSIILLMLPVIGCMLAGMMNAVSSGSGISMLCLFPLFIVAPIVGAILLYYSIKQRRAWQAVA
;
A
#
# COMPACT_ATOMS: atom_id res chain seq x y z
N MET A 1 6.64 -3.04 13.96
CA MET A 1 7.50 -3.07 12.76
C MET A 1 8.86 -3.54 13.19
N GLN A 2 9.53 -4.33 12.36
CA GLN A 2 10.87 -4.83 12.64
C GLN A 2 11.76 -4.53 11.44
N THR A 3 13.04 -4.33 11.71
CA THR A 3 14.07 -4.16 10.69
C THR A 3 15.04 -5.33 10.82
N LEU A 4 15.38 -5.95 9.70
CA LEU A 4 16.40 -6.99 9.62
C LEU A 4 17.53 -6.49 8.73
N ARG A 5 18.77 -6.78 9.12
CA ARG A 5 19.97 -6.54 8.32
C ARG A 5 20.68 -7.87 8.18
N GLY A 6 21.23 -8.13 7.00
CA GLY A 6 21.97 -9.35 6.74
C GLY A 6 22.40 -9.48 5.29
N THR A 7 22.89 -10.67 4.94
CA THR A 7 23.30 -11.00 3.58
C THR A 7 22.22 -11.80 2.87
N VAL A 8 21.92 -11.43 1.62
CA VAL A 8 20.94 -12.13 0.79
C VAL A 8 21.50 -13.48 0.35
N THR A 9 20.75 -14.55 0.59
CA THR A 9 21.02 -15.89 0.08
C THR A 9 19.76 -16.49 -0.54
N ASN A 10 19.93 -17.47 -1.43
CA ASN A 10 18.83 -18.22 -2.05
C ASN A 10 17.78 -17.32 -2.75
N LEU A 11 18.22 -16.27 -3.44
CA LEU A 11 17.34 -15.31 -4.10
C LEU A 11 16.59 -15.93 -5.29
N ASN A 12 15.28 -16.06 -5.12
CA ASN A 12 14.34 -16.44 -6.16
C ASN A 12 13.48 -15.22 -6.58
N ARG A 13 13.25 -15.07 -7.88
CA ARG A 13 12.43 -14.00 -8.46
C ARG A 13 11.25 -14.56 -9.23
N SER A 14 10.11 -13.92 -9.05
CA SER A 14 8.89 -14.20 -9.77
C SER A 14 8.16 -12.90 -10.10
N THR A 15 7.28 -12.95 -11.09
CA THR A 15 6.41 -11.84 -11.46
C THR A 15 4.97 -12.29 -11.34
N GLN A 16 4.19 -11.57 -10.55
CA GLN A 16 2.75 -11.76 -10.47
C GLN A 16 2.06 -10.71 -11.35
N VAL A 17 1.41 -11.17 -12.41
CA VAL A 17 0.60 -10.31 -13.28
C VAL A 17 -0.87 -10.45 -12.86
N SER A 18 -1.57 -9.34 -12.73
CA SER A 18 -3.01 -9.28 -12.46
C SER A 18 -3.70 -8.41 -13.50
N GLY A 19 -4.77 -8.92 -14.12
CA GLY A 19 -5.45 -8.31 -15.27
C GLY A 19 -5.26 -9.12 -16.56
N GLY A 20 -6.13 -8.90 -17.55
CA GLY A 20 -6.10 -9.67 -18.81
C GLY A 20 -7.47 -9.78 -19.49
N GLY A 21 -7.86 -8.72 -20.19
CA GLY A 21 -9.13 -8.63 -20.92
C GLY A 21 -9.25 -7.26 -21.60
N GLN A 22 -10.02 -7.17 -22.69
CA GLN A 22 -10.29 -5.91 -23.41
C GLN A 22 -10.86 -4.89 -22.39
N ASN A 23 -10.09 -3.83 -22.08
CA ASN A 23 -10.38 -2.77 -21.09
C ASN A 23 -9.97 -3.01 -19.62
N SER A 24 -9.11 -3.99 -19.31
CA SER A 24 -8.58 -4.15 -17.94
C SER A 24 -7.12 -3.66 -17.81
N SER A 25 -6.84 -2.90 -16.75
CA SER A 25 -5.48 -2.46 -16.43
C SER A 25 -4.63 -3.67 -16.04
N VAL A 26 -3.48 -3.85 -16.71
CA VAL A 26 -2.49 -4.87 -16.36
C VAL A 26 -1.60 -4.33 -15.25
N ILE A 27 -1.57 -5.01 -14.12
CA ILE A 27 -0.72 -4.68 -12.98
C ILE A 27 0.31 -5.79 -12.82
N THR A 28 1.59 -5.46 -13.04
CA THR A 28 2.71 -6.37 -12.79
C THR A 28 3.30 -6.08 -11.42
N THR A 29 3.42 -7.12 -10.59
CA THR A 29 4.08 -7.06 -9.29
C THR A 29 5.31 -7.98 -9.32
N ASN A 30 6.48 -7.42 -9.09
CA ASN A 30 7.71 -8.18 -8.93
C ASN A 30 7.76 -8.75 -7.50
N VAL A 31 8.07 -10.04 -7.39
CA VAL A 31 8.17 -10.76 -6.13
C VAL A 31 9.58 -11.32 -6.02
N ALA A 32 10.27 -11.01 -4.93
CA ALA A 32 11.53 -11.62 -4.56
C ALA A 32 11.35 -12.41 -3.27
N VAL A 33 11.77 -13.67 -3.28
CA VAL A 33 11.81 -14.55 -2.11
C VAL A 33 13.25 -14.92 -1.88
N PHE A 34 13.77 -14.67 -0.69
CA PHE A 34 15.17 -14.90 -0.36
C PHE A 34 15.32 -15.17 1.13
N GLU A 35 16.50 -15.59 1.54
CA GLU A 35 16.90 -15.70 2.93
C GLU A 35 17.80 -14.53 3.31
N LEU A 36 17.64 -14.03 4.53
CA LEU A 36 18.46 -12.97 5.11
C LEU A 36 18.97 -13.47 6.46
N ASP A 37 20.25 -13.80 6.53
CA ASP A 37 20.88 -14.46 7.69
C ASP A 37 20.03 -15.64 8.22
N GLY A 38 19.60 -16.51 7.30
CA GLY A 38 18.78 -17.70 7.60
C GLY A 38 17.29 -17.44 7.85
N HIS A 39 16.83 -16.18 7.74
CA HIS A 39 15.41 -15.84 7.88
C HIS A 39 14.76 -15.77 6.50
N PRO A 40 13.67 -16.51 6.23
CA PRO A 40 12.96 -16.40 4.96
C PRO A 40 12.24 -15.05 4.86
N VAL A 41 12.50 -14.31 3.80
CA VAL A 41 11.96 -12.99 3.49
C VAL A 41 11.23 -13.02 2.16
N THR A 42 10.06 -12.38 2.11
CA THR A 42 9.36 -12.07 0.86
C THR A 42 9.24 -10.56 0.70
N LEU A 43 9.70 -10.06 -0.44
CA LEU A 43 9.60 -8.67 -0.86
C LEU A 43 8.72 -8.59 -2.11
N ARG A 44 7.78 -7.65 -2.12
CA ARG A 44 6.88 -7.41 -3.25
C ARG A 44 6.92 -5.94 -3.61
N ASP A 45 7.15 -5.66 -4.88
CA ASP A 45 7.22 -4.29 -5.38
C ASP A 45 6.60 -4.19 -6.79
N ARG A 46 6.09 -3.01 -7.14
CA ARG A 46 5.63 -2.73 -8.51
C ARG A 46 6.81 -2.39 -9.42
N GLU A 47 7.89 -1.87 -8.83
CA GLU A 47 9.13 -1.57 -9.53
C GLU A 47 10.08 -2.79 -9.52
N ALA A 48 11.17 -2.70 -10.28
CA ALA A 48 12.16 -3.75 -10.34
C ALA A 48 12.94 -3.85 -9.01
N ILE A 49 13.09 -5.07 -8.51
CA ILE A 49 13.83 -5.34 -7.27
C ILE A 49 15.32 -5.57 -7.58
N ILE A 50 16.16 -4.63 -7.15
CA ILE A 50 17.61 -4.61 -7.43
C ILE A 50 18.37 -5.25 -6.25
N LEU A 51 18.43 -6.58 -6.26
CA LEU A 51 19.13 -7.43 -5.29
C LEU A 51 20.01 -8.46 -6.00
N LYS A 52 20.99 -9.06 -5.34
CA LYS A 52 21.71 -10.26 -5.80
C LYS A 52 22.10 -11.07 -4.57
N ASP A 53 22.31 -12.38 -4.75
CA ASP A 53 22.93 -13.19 -3.70
C ASP A 53 24.29 -12.61 -3.33
N GLY A 54 24.57 -12.56 -2.04
CA GLY A 54 25.76 -11.94 -1.47
C GLY A 54 25.67 -10.43 -1.24
N ASP A 55 24.58 -9.76 -1.67
CA ASP A 55 24.38 -8.35 -1.32
C ASP A 55 24.04 -8.22 0.18
N GLU A 56 24.64 -7.22 0.83
CA GLU A 56 24.27 -6.84 2.19
C GLU A 56 23.10 -5.85 2.13
N ILE A 57 22.02 -6.15 2.85
CA ILE A 57 20.79 -5.36 2.78
C ILE A 57 20.16 -5.13 4.15
N ILE A 58 19.33 -4.10 4.22
CA ILE A 58 18.42 -3.82 5.32
C ILE A 58 16.99 -3.90 4.78
N VAL A 59 16.11 -4.62 5.47
CA VAL A 59 14.68 -4.71 5.14
C VAL A 59 13.83 -4.28 6.33
N SER A 60 12.75 -3.56 6.06
CA SER A 60 11.74 -3.23 7.07
C SER A 60 10.42 -3.91 6.74
N GLY A 61 9.82 -4.54 7.75
CA GLY A 61 8.66 -5.40 7.54
C GLY A 61 8.00 -5.89 8.82
N GLN A 62 7.28 -6.99 8.65
CA GLN A 62 6.61 -7.70 9.73
C GLN A 62 6.71 -9.20 9.48
N ARG A 63 6.95 -9.97 10.54
CA ARG A 63 6.86 -11.43 10.48
C ARG A 63 5.40 -11.86 10.33
N GLY A 64 5.11 -12.64 9.29
CA GLY A 64 3.80 -13.25 9.09
C GLY A 64 3.59 -14.46 10.01
N ASN A 65 2.34 -14.86 10.18
CA ASN A 65 1.97 -16.05 10.94
C ASN A 65 2.44 -17.36 10.26
N ASP A 66 2.81 -17.28 8.98
CA ASP A 66 3.44 -18.31 8.16
C ASP A 66 4.95 -18.47 8.45
N GLY A 67 5.50 -17.70 9.38
CA GLY A 67 6.93 -17.73 9.73
C GLY A 67 7.82 -16.92 8.78
N VAL A 68 7.28 -16.44 7.64
CA VAL A 68 7.98 -15.67 6.62
C VAL A 68 7.96 -14.18 6.95
N PHE A 69 9.10 -13.51 6.81
CA PHE A 69 9.19 -12.08 7.00
C PHE A 69 8.70 -11.33 5.75
N LYS A 70 7.61 -10.57 5.89
CA LYS A 70 7.02 -9.78 4.79
C LYS A 70 7.65 -8.39 4.81
N ALA A 71 8.57 -8.17 3.88
CA ALA A 71 9.27 -6.90 3.71
C ALA A 71 8.40 -5.91 2.92
N PHE A 72 8.34 -4.66 3.39
CA PHE A 72 7.63 -3.56 2.74
C PHE A 72 8.59 -2.59 2.02
N ALA A 73 9.81 -2.48 2.51
CA ALA A 73 10.88 -1.66 1.94
C ALA A 73 12.24 -2.32 2.18
N TYR A 74 13.20 -2.02 1.32
CA TYR A 74 14.57 -2.50 1.41
C TYR A 74 15.59 -1.40 1.04
N ARG A 75 16.78 -1.51 1.60
CA ARG A 75 17.97 -0.77 1.19
C ARG A 75 19.09 -1.76 0.96
N ASN A 76 19.63 -1.76 -0.25
CA ASN A 76 20.81 -2.50 -0.63
C ASN A 76 22.05 -1.66 -0.31
N ILE A 77 22.82 -2.08 0.68
CA ILE A 77 24.02 -1.37 1.14
C ILE A 77 25.12 -1.50 0.07
N THR A 78 25.31 -2.70 -0.47
CA THR A 78 26.35 -3.00 -1.46
C THR A 78 26.22 -2.15 -2.73
N LYS A 79 25.01 -1.94 -3.21
CA LYS A 79 24.74 -1.19 -4.46
C LYS A 79 24.27 0.25 -4.22
N ASN A 80 24.10 0.65 -2.96
CA ASN A 80 23.54 1.94 -2.54
C ASN A 80 22.23 2.30 -3.27
N VAL A 81 21.33 1.31 -3.41
CA VAL A 81 19.99 1.49 -3.97
C VAL A 81 18.94 1.12 -2.93
N HIS A 82 17.77 1.74 -3.00
CA HIS A 82 16.66 1.44 -2.12
C HIS A 82 15.39 1.28 -2.93
N GLY A 83 14.44 0.52 -2.41
CA GLY A 83 13.14 0.34 -3.04
C GLY A 83 12.10 -0.10 -2.03
N GLY A 84 10.86 -0.13 -2.46
CA GLY A 84 9.71 -0.39 -1.62
C GLY A 84 8.47 0.17 -2.26
N ASN A 85 7.31 -0.30 -1.81
CA ASN A 85 6.07 0.27 -2.31
C ASN A 85 5.84 1.63 -1.64
N SER A 86 5.94 2.73 -2.38
CA SER A 86 5.60 4.05 -1.87
C SER A 86 4.08 4.14 -1.66
N GLY A 87 3.63 4.15 -0.41
CA GLY A 87 2.20 4.27 -0.06
C GLY A 87 1.54 5.60 -0.44
N MET A 88 2.19 6.44 -1.24
CA MET A 88 1.77 7.80 -1.58
C MET A 88 0.40 7.82 -2.28
N VAL A 89 0.12 6.85 -3.16
CA VAL A 89 -1.19 6.71 -3.82
C VAL A 89 -2.31 6.43 -2.81
N GLY A 90 -2.02 5.69 -1.73
CA GLY A 90 -2.99 5.42 -0.68
C GLY A 90 -3.27 6.64 0.20
N ILE A 91 -2.30 7.54 0.40
CA ILE A 91 -2.51 8.79 1.15
C ILE A 91 -3.43 9.73 0.38
N VAL A 92 -3.18 9.94 -0.92
CA VAL A 92 -4.01 10.86 -1.72
C VAL A 92 -5.44 10.34 -1.83
N SER A 93 -5.62 9.05 -2.13
CA SER A 93 -6.95 8.43 -2.24
C SER A 93 -7.72 8.39 -0.92
N SER A 94 -7.04 8.18 0.22
CA SER A 94 -7.69 8.22 1.53
C SER A 94 -8.20 9.61 1.90
N ILE A 95 -7.44 10.67 1.61
CA ILE A 95 -7.88 12.05 1.84
C ILE A 95 -9.15 12.34 1.03
N ILE A 96 -9.19 11.96 -0.25
CA ILE A 96 -10.37 12.18 -1.11
C ILE A 96 -11.60 11.47 -0.53
N LEU A 97 -11.46 10.20 -0.13
CA LEU A 97 -12.55 9.41 0.44
C LEU A 97 -13.07 9.95 1.77
N LEU A 98 -12.19 10.53 2.59
CA LEU A 98 -12.58 11.17 3.86
C LEU A 98 -13.30 12.52 3.64
N MET A 99 -13.05 13.20 2.52
CA MET A 99 -13.67 14.49 2.20
C MET A 99 -15.01 14.36 1.45
N LEU A 100 -15.25 13.23 0.77
CA LEU A 100 -16.51 12.97 0.05
C LEU A 100 -17.79 13.17 0.88
N PRO A 101 -17.86 12.72 2.15
CA PRO A 101 -19.03 12.91 3.00
C PRO A 101 -19.30 14.39 3.29
N VAL A 102 -18.25 15.18 3.52
CA VAL A 102 -18.35 16.62 3.80
C VAL A 102 -18.92 17.35 2.58
N ILE A 103 -18.41 17.03 1.38
CA ILE A 103 -18.90 17.58 0.12
C ILE A 103 -20.37 17.19 -0.12
N GLY A 104 -20.72 15.93 0.17
CA GLY A 104 -22.10 15.44 0.09
C GLY A 104 -23.06 16.18 1.03
N CYS A 105 -22.65 16.46 2.27
CA CYS A 105 -23.42 17.27 3.22
C CYS A 105 -23.63 18.70 2.73
N MET A 106 -22.59 19.35 2.20
CA MET A 106 -22.70 20.73 1.70
C MET A 106 -23.65 20.82 0.50
N LEU A 107 -23.53 19.89 -0.47
CA LEU A 107 -24.43 19.85 -1.62
C LEU A 107 -25.88 19.56 -1.22
N ALA A 108 -26.12 18.61 -0.29
CA ALA A 108 -27.45 18.33 0.22
C ALA A 108 -28.05 19.53 0.97
N GLY A 109 -27.25 20.26 1.76
CA GLY A 109 -27.66 21.49 2.43
C GLY A 109 -28.05 22.59 1.45
N MET A 110 -27.25 22.78 0.38
CA MET A 110 -27.55 23.75 -0.68
C MET A 110 -28.81 23.38 -1.47
N MET A 111 -29.04 22.10 -1.76
CA MET A 111 -30.23 21.66 -2.48
C MET A 111 -31.50 21.87 -1.65
N ASN A 112 -31.48 21.61 -0.34
CA ASN A 112 -32.61 21.91 0.55
C ASN A 112 -32.87 23.41 0.70
N ALA A 113 -31.85 24.27 0.55
CA ALA A 113 -32.02 25.71 0.55
C ALA A 113 -32.61 26.27 -0.77
N VAL A 114 -32.51 25.51 -1.87
CA VAL A 114 -32.91 25.95 -3.22
C VAL A 114 -34.22 25.31 -3.70
N SER A 115 -34.60 24.11 -3.22
CA SER A 115 -35.83 23.42 -3.65
C SER A 115 -36.89 23.32 -2.55
N SER A 116 -38.08 23.88 -2.79
CA SER A 116 -39.27 23.76 -1.93
C SER A 116 -40.04 22.45 -2.15
N GLY A 117 -39.35 21.32 -2.28
CA GLY A 117 -40.01 20.02 -2.44
C GLY A 117 -39.25 19.03 -3.31
N SER A 118 -38.28 18.36 -2.71
CA SER A 118 -37.89 16.96 -2.95
C SER A 118 -36.51 16.79 -2.35
N GLY A 119 -36.45 16.69 -1.02
CA GLY A 119 -35.22 16.36 -0.34
C GLY A 119 -34.72 15.01 -0.88
N ILE A 120 -33.49 14.97 -1.40
CA ILE A 120 -32.81 13.69 -1.59
C ILE A 120 -32.84 13.02 -0.23
N SER A 121 -33.56 11.91 -0.12
CA SER A 121 -33.73 11.18 1.13
C SER A 121 -32.36 10.92 1.72
N MET A 122 -32.10 11.46 2.91
CA MET A 122 -30.82 11.34 3.62
C MET A 122 -30.33 9.88 3.71
N LEU A 123 -31.27 8.92 3.66
CA LEU A 123 -31.06 7.48 3.55
C LEU A 123 -30.25 7.02 2.33
N CYS A 124 -30.33 7.70 1.18
CA CYS A 124 -29.59 7.32 -0.03
C CYS A 124 -28.09 7.67 0.07
N LEU A 125 -27.73 8.65 0.89
CA LEU A 125 -26.33 9.04 1.12
C LEU A 125 -25.68 8.27 2.27
N PHE A 126 -26.48 7.60 3.10
CA PHE A 126 -26.02 6.82 4.26
C PHE A 126 -24.87 5.83 3.97
N PRO A 127 -24.91 5.03 2.87
CA PRO A 127 -23.79 4.15 2.56
C PRO A 127 -22.50 4.91 2.19
N LEU A 128 -22.60 6.11 1.60
CA LEU A 128 -21.46 6.98 1.34
C LEU A 128 -20.84 7.52 2.64
N PHE A 129 -21.66 7.87 3.63
CA PHE A 129 -21.21 8.36 4.93
C PHE A 129 -20.52 7.31 5.80
N ILE A 130 -20.83 6.03 5.61
CA ILE A 130 -20.25 4.95 6.42
C ILE A 130 -19.09 4.30 5.66
N VAL A 131 -19.32 3.88 4.41
CA VAL A 131 -18.36 3.06 3.68
C VAL A 131 -17.14 3.88 3.24
N ALA A 132 -17.34 5.09 2.70
CA ALA A 132 -16.23 5.91 2.19
C ALA A 132 -15.19 6.27 3.27
N PRO A 133 -15.56 6.75 4.48
CA PRO A 133 -14.56 7.04 5.51
C PRO A 133 -13.91 5.78 6.09
N ILE A 134 -14.61 4.65 6.17
CA ILE A 134 -14.01 3.37 6.60
C ILE A 134 -12.93 2.95 5.59
N VAL A 135 -13.24 2.96 4.29
CA VAL A 135 -12.28 2.61 3.25
C VAL A 135 -11.12 3.62 3.23
N GLY A 136 -11.42 4.91 3.36
CA GLY A 136 -10.40 5.97 3.48
C GLY A 136 -9.46 5.74 4.67
N ALA A 137 -9.99 5.44 5.85
CA ALA A 137 -9.18 5.16 7.04
C ALA A 137 -8.30 3.92 6.89
N ILE A 138 -8.82 2.85 6.27
CA ILE A 138 -8.05 1.64 5.98
C ILE A 138 -6.89 1.94 5.04
N LEU A 139 -7.15 2.68 3.94
CA LEU A 139 -6.12 3.08 2.99
C LEU A 139 -5.06 4.00 3.64
N LEU A 140 -5.49 4.96 4.47
CA LEU A 140 -4.61 5.83 5.22
C LEU A 140 -3.70 5.01 6.14
N TYR A 141 -4.25 4.05 6.88
CA TYR A 141 -3.50 3.17 7.76
C TYR A 141 -2.42 2.39 7.01
N TYR A 142 -2.76 1.77 5.88
CA TYR A 142 -1.78 1.05 5.06
C TYR A 142 -0.68 1.97 4.52
N SER A 143 -1.05 3.19 4.15
CA SER A 143 -0.11 4.17 3.59
C SER A 143 0.87 4.69 4.63
N ILE A 144 0.39 4.99 5.85
CA ILE A 144 1.22 5.37 6.99
C ILE A 144 2.14 4.21 7.36
N LYS A 145 1.62 2.98 7.40
CA LYS A 145 2.42 1.79 7.67
C LYS A 145 3.56 1.66 6.66
N GLN A 146 3.29 1.82 5.36
CA GLN A 146 4.34 1.78 4.34
C GLN A 146 5.35 2.92 4.49
N ARG A 147 4.91 4.15 4.78
CA ARG A 147 5.83 5.29 4.98
C ARG A 147 6.80 5.06 6.15
N ARG A 148 6.34 4.43 7.24
CA ARG A 148 7.20 4.05 8.37
C ARG A 148 8.24 2.98 7.99
N ALA A 149 7.88 2.03 7.12
CA ALA A 149 8.86 1.07 6.61
C ALA A 149 9.95 1.76 5.81
N TRP A 150 9.58 2.70 4.93
CA TRP A 150 10.53 3.49 4.16
C TRP A 150 11.51 4.27 5.05
N GLN A 151 11.01 4.92 6.10
CA GLN A 151 11.86 5.65 7.05
C GLN A 151 12.80 4.74 7.84
N ALA A 152 12.46 3.46 8.03
CA ALA A 152 13.28 2.52 8.79
C ALA A 152 14.43 1.90 7.99
N VAL A 153 14.44 2.04 6.66
CA VAL A 153 15.52 1.57 5.77
C VAL A 153 16.29 2.69 5.09
N ALA A 154 15.81 3.93 5.13
CA ALA A 154 16.55 5.11 4.66
C ALA A 154 17.82 5.30 5.51
#